data_AF-A0A1V6QSF0-F1
#
_entry.id   AF-A0A1V6QSF0-F1
#
_cell.length_a   1.000
_cell.length_b   1.000
_cell.length_c   1.000
_cell.angle_alpha   90.00
_cell.angle_beta   90.00
_cell.angle_gamma   90.00
#
_symmetry.space_group_name_H-M   'P 1'
#
loop_
_entity.id
_entity.type
_entity.pdbx_description
1 polymer ?
#
loop_
_entity_poly.entity_id
_entity_poly.type
_entity_poly.pdbx_seq_one_letter_code
_entity_poly.pdbx_strand_id
1 'polypeptide(L)'
;MAYALSTLRGLKRCRVTLLTSNKATALTLKNPRQQSGQEHICHIYKLIQRLRRHGNRMDIRWVLTSENNQLLGLAKEQARAATQEDATPQAQVPRMKSTTLKGKTLNSTITARDGDSTWRRIPLT
;
A
#
# COMPACT_ATOMS: atom_id res chain seq x y z
N MET A 1 -1.44 10.86 0.79
CA MET A 1 -0.05 10.63 0.31
C MET A 1 0.04 10.48 -1.20
N ALA A 2 -0.65 9.50 -1.82
CA ALA A 2 -0.61 9.31 -3.28
C ALA A 2 -0.97 10.58 -4.07
N TYR A 3 -2.03 11.28 -3.64
CA TYR A 3 -2.43 12.57 -4.22
C TYR A 3 -1.29 13.60 -4.20
N ALA A 4 -0.68 13.86 -3.04
CA ALA A 4 0.44 14.78 -2.91
C ALA A 4 1.66 14.41 -3.78
N LEU A 5 1.95 13.12 -4.00
CA LEU A 5 3.02 12.71 -4.93
C LEU A 5 2.63 12.94 -6.39
N SER A 6 1.35 12.88 -6.71
CA SER A 6 0.84 13.06 -8.06
C SER A 6 0.85 14.52 -8.52
N THR A 7 0.81 15.49 -7.59
CA THR A 7 0.98 16.92 -7.91
C THR A 7 2.42 17.27 -8.25
N LEU A 8 3.40 16.43 -7.87
CA LEU A 8 4.83 16.64 -8.12
C LEU A 8 5.29 16.22 -9.53
N ARG A 9 4.37 15.87 -10.44
CA ARG A 9 4.68 15.36 -11.80
C ARG A 9 5.57 16.27 -12.65
N GLY A 10 5.58 17.58 -12.38
CA GLY A 10 6.41 18.55 -13.08
C GLY A 10 7.84 18.67 -12.55
N LEU A 11 8.14 18.14 -11.36
CA LEU A 11 9.46 18.27 -10.76
C LEU A 11 10.48 17.37 -11.46
N LYS A 12 11.65 17.93 -11.77
CA LYS A 12 12.77 17.23 -12.40
C LYS A 12 14.06 17.59 -11.69
N ARG A 13 14.94 16.60 -11.50
CA ARG A 13 16.27 16.78 -10.89
C ARG A 13 16.25 17.43 -9.50
N CYS A 14 15.16 17.30 -8.75
CA CYS A 14 15.02 17.82 -7.39
C CYS A 14 15.31 16.73 -6.33
N ARG A 15 15.68 17.16 -5.13
CA ARG A 15 15.73 16.29 -3.95
C ARG A 15 14.43 16.41 -3.18
N VAL A 16 13.70 15.30 -3.04
CA VAL A 16 12.41 15.23 -2.35
C VAL A 16 12.56 14.34 -1.13
N THR A 17 12.23 14.87 0.06
CA THR A 17 12.27 14.11 1.31
C THR A 17 10.84 13.86 1.78
N LEU A 18 10.45 12.59 1.89
CA LEU A 18 9.17 12.18 2.43
C LEU A 18 9.33 11.92 3.93
N LEU A 19 8.71 12.77 4.75
CA LEU A 19 8.64 12.62 6.19
C LEU A 19 7.34 11.92 6.59
N THR A 20 7.42 10.98 7.52
CA THR A 20 6.24 10.34 8.09
C THR A 20 6.47 10.03 9.57
N SER A 21 5.43 10.21 10.38
CA SER A 21 5.40 9.73 11.77
C SER A 21 5.06 8.26 11.89
N ASN A 22 4.50 7.66 10.84
CA ASN A 22 4.18 6.24 10.80
C ASN A 22 5.41 5.42 10.42
N LYS A 23 5.98 4.71 11.41
CA LYS A 23 7.13 3.83 11.24
C LYS A 23 6.85 2.71 10.22
N ALA A 24 5.68 2.09 10.26
CA ALA A 24 5.30 1.04 9.32
C ALA A 24 5.30 1.57 7.89
N THR A 25 4.71 2.74 7.64
CA THR A 25 4.73 3.38 6.31
C THR A 25 6.16 3.65 5.82
N ALA A 26 7.05 4.15 6.69
CA ALA A 26 8.44 4.38 6.32
C ALA A 26 9.15 3.08 5.94
N LEU A 27 8.93 1.99 6.69
CA LEU A 27 9.53 0.69 6.40
C LEU A 27 8.98 0.08 5.12
N THR A 28 7.66 0.10 4.92
CA THR A 28 7.01 -0.41 3.71
C THR A 28 7.47 0.33 2.45
N LEU A 29 7.64 1.65 2.52
CA LEU A 29 8.12 2.43 1.37
C LEU A 29 9.62 2.24 1.11
N LYS A 30 10.43 1.93 2.13
CA LYS A 30 11.86 1.62 1.97
C LYS A 30 12.07 0.21 1.40
N ASN A 31 11.28 -0.75 1.85
CA ASN A 31 11.37 -2.15 1.44
C ASN A 31 9.98 -2.71 1.12
N PRO A 32 9.44 -2.42 -0.08
CA PRO A 32 8.15 -2.93 -0.50
C PRO A 32 8.27 -4.45 -0.72
N ARG A 33 7.82 -5.24 0.26
CA ARG A 33 7.66 -6.68 0.09
C ARG A 33 6.50 -6.96 -0.86
N GLN A 34 6.48 -8.14 -1.48
CA GLN A 34 5.39 -8.63 -2.34
C GLN A 34 4.05 -8.60 -1.58
N GLN A 35 3.28 -7.52 -1.68
CA GLN A 35 1.95 -7.41 -1.11
C GLN A 35 0.91 -7.41 -2.23
N SER A 36 0.54 -8.61 -2.66
CA SER A 36 -0.66 -8.81 -3.48
C SER A 36 -1.89 -8.29 -2.71
N GLY A 37 -2.81 -7.64 -3.41
CA GLY A 37 -4.04 -7.08 -2.83
C GLY A 37 -3.93 -5.68 -2.20
N GLN A 38 -2.73 -5.08 -2.13
CA GLN A 38 -2.57 -3.70 -1.62
C GLN A 38 -2.35 -2.67 -2.75
N GLU A 39 -3.41 -2.43 -3.53
CA GLU A 39 -3.39 -1.54 -4.70
C GLU A 39 -2.91 -0.11 -4.36
N HIS A 40 -3.26 0.42 -3.19
CA HIS A 40 -2.82 1.75 -2.76
C HIS A 40 -1.31 1.85 -2.60
N ILE A 41 -0.66 0.85 -2.00
CA ILE A 41 0.80 0.86 -1.81
C ILE A 41 1.50 0.70 -3.16
N CYS A 42 0.98 -0.18 -4.03
CA CYS A 42 1.47 -0.31 -5.40
C CYS A 42 1.39 1.03 -6.16
N HIS A 43 0.28 1.76 -6.02
CA HIS A 43 0.12 3.07 -6.66
C HIS A 43 1.14 4.10 -6.14
N ILE A 44 1.34 4.18 -4.83
CA ILE A 44 2.36 5.07 -4.23
C ILE A 44 3.74 4.74 -4.77
N TYR A 45 4.12 3.46 -4.85
CA TYR A 45 5.40 3.04 -5.40
C TYR A 45 5.56 3.44 -6.87
N LYS A 46 4.54 3.24 -7.70
CA LYS A 46 4.54 3.66 -9.11
C LYS A 46 4.79 5.18 -9.24
N LEU A 47 4.20 5.99 -8.38
CA LEU A 47 4.41 7.44 -8.36
C LEU A 47 5.85 7.80 -7.96
N ILE A 48 6.37 7.19 -6.89
CA ILE A 48 7.77 7.35 -6.46
C ILE A 48 8.74 6.98 -7.59
N GLN A 49 8.49 5.86 -8.28
CA GLN A 49 9.34 5.41 -9.37
C GLN A 49 9.30 6.37 -10.57
N ARG A 50 8.13 6.96 -10.87
CA ARG A 50 8.01 8.01 -11.90
C ARG A 50 8.84 9.24 -11.53
N LEU A 51 8.74 9.71 -10.29
CA LEU A 51 9.55 10.84 -9.81
C LEU A 51 11.05 10.54 -9.94
N ARG A 52 11.50 9.34 -9.59
CA ARG A 52 12.91 8.91 -9.76
C ARG A 52 13.34 8.89 -11.22
N ARG A 53 12.50 8.41 -12.14
CA ARG A 53 12.79 8.42 -13.60
C ARG A 53 12.98 9.83 -14.16
N HIS A 54 12.35 10.83 -13.57
CA HIS A 54 12.56 12.25 -13.92
C HIS A 54 13.83 12.86 -13.29
N GLY A 55 14.72 12.03 -12.73
CA GLY A 55 15.97 12.44 -12.11
C GLY A 55 15.83 12.95 -10.69
N ASN A 56 14.66 12.80 -10.06
CA ASN A 56 14.48 13.26 -8.69
C ASN A 56 15.07 12.25 -7.69
N ARG A 57 15.80 12.74 -6.69
CA ARG A 57 16.30 11.92 -5.59
C ARG A 57 15.26 11.90 -4.49
N MET A 58 14.71 10.72 -4.20
CA MET A 58 13.71 10.54 -3.14
C MET A 58 14.34 9.91 -1.89
N ASP A 59 14.27 10.62 -0.76
CA ASP A 59 14.64 10.12 0.56
C ASP A 59 13.37 9.92 1.42
N ILE A 60 13.32 8.83 2.19
CA ILE A 60 12.17 8.50 3.04
C ILE A 60 12.65 8.41 4.48
N ARG A 61 12.12 9.26 5.36
CA ARG A 61 12.51 9.31 6.77
C ARG A 61 11.31 9.12 7.67
N TRP A 62 11.49 8.23 8.64
CA TRP A 62 10.63 8.18 9.81
C TRP A 62 11.11 9.22 10.80
N VAL A 63 10.18 10.02 11.34
CA VAL A 63 10.46 11.05 12.34
C VAL A 63 9.44 10.90 13.46
N LEU A 64 9.89 10.98 14.71
CA LEU A 64 8.99 10.96 15.86
C LEU A 64 8.09 12.19 15.86
N THR A 65 6.81 12.01 16.19
CA THR A 65 5.88 13.12 16.43
C THR A 65 6.24 13.79 17.74
N SER A 66 7.31 14.59 17.75
CA SER A 66 7.55 15.58 18.80
C SER A 66 6.85 16.90 18.43
N GLU A 67 6.56 17.73 19.42
CA GLU A 67 5.99 19.08 19.24
C GLU A 67 6.82 19.93 18.25
N ASN A 68 8.12 19.66 18.14
CA ASN A 68 9.03 20.39 17.27
C ASN A 68 8.82 20.12 15.76
N ASN A 69 8.03 19.12 15.38
CA ASN A 69 7.77 18.79 13.97
C ASN A 69 6.43 19.38 13.49
N GLN A 70 6.37 20.72 13.42
CA GLN A 70 5.16 21.48 13.01
C GLN A 70 4.55 20.97 11.69
N LEU A 71 5.37 20.61 10.70
CA LEU A 71 4.89 20.06 9.42
C LEU A 71 4.12 18.74 9.58
N LEU A 72 4.56 17.86 10.49
CA LEU A 72 3.84 16.60 10.76
C LEU A 72 2.56 16.86 11.55
N GLY A 73 2.55 17.88 12.43
CA GLY A 73 1.35 18.36 13.10
C GLY A 73 0.28 18.82 12.10
N LEU A 74 0.65 19.74 11.20
CA LEU A 74 -0.24 20.24 10.14
C LEU A 74 -0.72 19.11 9.22
N ALA A 75 0.17 18.20 8.81
CA ALA A 75 -0.21 17.07 7.98
C ALA A 75 -1.24 16.15 8.67
N LYS A 76 -1.14 15.99 10.01
CA LYS A 76 -2.08 15.20 10.81
C LYS A 76 -3.44 15.90 10.94
N GLU A 77 -3.45 17.21 11.13
CA GLU A 77 -4.68 18.01 11.16
C GLU A 77 -5.40 17.95 9.82
N GLN A 78 -4.67 18.11 8.71
CA GLN A 78 -5.22 17.98 7.36
C GLN A 78 -5.74 16.56 7.09
N ALA A 79 -5.03 15.53 7.56
CA ALA A 79 -5.51 14.16 7.45
C ALA A 79 -6.83 13.94 8.23
N ARG A 80 -6.96 14.52 9.44
CA ARG A 80 -8.19 14.47 10.24
C ARG A 80 -9.35 15.17 9.55
N ALA A 81 -9.12 16.38 9.04
CA ALA A 81 -10.12 17.16 8.31
C ALA A 81 -10.63 16.39 7.08
N ALA A 82 -9.73 15.76 6.32
CA ALA A 82 -10.08 14.96 5.14
C ALA A 82 -10.82 13.65 5.44
N THR A 83 -10.88 13.21 6.71
CA THR A 83 -11.60 12.00 7.15
C THR A 83 -12.88 12.29 7.92
N GLN A 84 -13.28 13.56 8.08
CA GLN A 84 -14.57 13.88 8.70
C GLN A 84 -15.73 13.39 7.84
N GLU A 85 -16.87 13.10 8.47
CA GLU A 85 -18.02 12.43 7.83
C GLU A 85 -18.56 13.19 6.61
N ASP A 86 -18.51 14.53 6.64
CA ASP A 86 -18.98 15.40 5.55
C ASP A 86 -17.85 15.83 4.58
N ALA A 87 -16.65 15.25 4.72
CA ALA A 87 -15.51 15.66 3.89
C ALA A 87 -15.65 15.13 2.46
N THR A 88 -15.61 16.03 1.48
CA THR A 88 -15.59 15.66 0.05
C THR A 88 -14.30 14.89 -0.29
N PRO A 89 -14.39 13.68 -0.87
CA PRO A 89 -13.22 12.91 -1.24
C PRO A 89 -12.34 13.63 -2.27
N GLN A 90 -11.08 13.89 -1.91
CA GLN A 90 -10.09 14.56 -2.77
C GLN A 90 -9.71 13.75 -4.03
N ALA A 91 -9.92 12.43 -4.01
CA ALA A 91 -9.67 11.56 -5.14
C ALA A 91 -10.51 10.28 -5.05
N GLN A 92 -10.90 9.72 -6.19
CA GLN A 92 -11.41 8.35 -6.25
C GLN A 92 -10.25 7.40 -5.94
N VAL A 93 -10.20 6.94 -4.68
CA VAL A 93 -9.25 5.93 -4.24
C VAL A 93 -9.82 4.55 -4.56
N PRO A 94 -9.02 3.60 -5.08
CA PRO A 94 -9.47 2.22 -5.26
C PRO A 94 -10.14 1.69 -3.99
N ARG A 95 -11.40 1.26 -4.09
CA ARG A 95 -12.14 0.76 -2.93
C ARG A 95 -11.47 -0.52 -2.44
N MET A 96 -11.00 -0.52 -1.19
CA MET A 96 -10.41 -1.71 -0.59
C MET A 96 -11.49 -2.81 -0.48
N LYS A 97 -11.30 -3.90 -1.21
CA LYS A 97 -12.17 -5.07 -1.14
C LYS A 97 -11.66 -5.95 -0.01
N SER A 98 -12.40 -6.04 1.10
CA SER A 98 -12.07 -6.97 2.18
C SER A 98 -12.40 -8.39 1.73
N THR A 99 -11.43 -9.29 1.78
CA THR A 99 -11.67 -10.73 1.63
C THR A 99 -11.69 -11.33 3.03
N THR A 100 -12.87 -11.51 3.62
CA THR A 100 -13.01 -12.34 4.81
C THR A 100 -12.84 -13.79 4.38
N LEU A 101 -11.69 -14.39 4.67
CA LEU A 101 -11.48 -15.83 4.50
C LEU A 101 -12.34 -16.54 5.56
N LYS A 102 -13.50 -17.09 5.16
CA LYS A 102 -14.20 -18.07 5.99
C LYS A 102 -13.30 -19.29 6.08
N GLY A 103 -12.70 -19.54 7.23
CA GLY A 103 -11.93 -20.76 7.49
C GLY A 103 -12.84 -21.98 7.36
N LYS A 104 -12.85 -22.62 6.19
CA LYS A 104 -13.29 -24.02 6.09
C LYS A 104 -12.10 -24.87 6.52
N THR A 105 -12.27 -25.61 7.61
CA THR A 105 -11.45 -26.78 7.95
C THR A 105 -11.24 -27.61 6.69
N LEU A 106 -10.00 -27.70 6.21
CA LEU A 106 -9.63 -28.49 5.03
C LEU A 106 -9.52 -29.95 5.46
N ASN A 107 -10.57 -30.72 5.26
CA ASN A 107 -10.47 -32.16 5.05
C ASN A 107 -10.05 -32.41 3.60
N SER A 108 -8.74 -32.32 3.33
CA SER A 108 -8.17 -32.53 2.01
C SER A 108 -8.23 -34.01 1.59
N THR A 109 -9.07 -34.32 0.59
CA THR A 109 -8.99 -35.56 -0.20
C THR A 109 -8.46 -35.21 -1.58
N ILE A 110 -7.32 -35.78 -1.98
CA ILE A 110 -6.76 -35.61 -3.32
C ILE A 110 -7.39 -36.67 -4.24
N THR A 111 -7.90 -36.24 -5.39
CA THR A 111 -8.36 -37.15 -6.46
C THR A 111 -7.33 -37.12 -7.59
N ALA A 112 -6.85 -38.30 -7.97
CA ALA A 112 -5.93 -38.48 -9.08
C ALA A 112 -6.69 -39.01 -10.31
N ARG A 113 -6.28 -38.55 -11.50
CA ARG A 113 -6.80 -38.98 -12.80
C ARG A 113 -5.90 -40.09 -13.31
N ASP A 114 -6.45 -41.28 -13.56
CA ASP A 114 -5.77 -42.27 -14.38
C ASP A 114 -6.24 -42.11 -15.84
N GLY A 115 -5.43 -42.57 -16.79
CA GLY A 115 -5.55 -42.38 -18.23
C GLY A 115 -6.81 -42.94 -18.89
N ASP A 116 -7.78 -43.43 -18.12
CA ASP A 116 -9.09 -43.85 -18.58
C ASP A 116 -10.18 -43.24 -17.70
N SER A 117 -10.47 -41.96 -17.94
CA SER A 117 -11.67 -41.17 -17.64
C SER A 117 -12.46 -41.38 -16.33
N THR A 118 -11.87 -41.93 -15.26
CA THR A 118 -12.56 -42.15 -13.97
C THR A 118 -11.73 -41.66 -12.79
N TRP A 119 -12.36 -40.87 -11.90
CA TRP A 119 -11.73 -40.31 -10.70
C TRP A 119 -11.87 -41.28 -9.52
N ARG A 120 -10.77 -41.58 -8.83
CA ARG A 120 -10.81 -42.25 -7.52
C ARG A 120 -10.35 -41.33 -6.38
N ARG A 121 -10.99 -41.46 -5.21
CA ARG A 121 -10.57 -40.80 -3.96
C ARG A 121 -9.51 -41.64 -3.29
N ILE A 122 -8.40 -41.02 -2.90
CA ILE A 122 -7.34 -41.65 -2.11
C ILE A 122 -7.32 -40.97 -0.73
N PRO A 123 -7.55 -41.70 0.38
CA PRO A 123 -7.36 -41.18 1.72
C PRO A 123 -5.87 -41.16 2.08
N LEU A 124 -5.42 -40.09 2.73
CA LEU A 124 -4.08 -39.97 3.30
C LEU A 124 -4.12 -40.62 4.69
N THR A 125 -3.39 -41.72 4.88
CA THR A 125 -3.02 -42.24 6.22
C THR A 125 -1.79 -41.54 6.73
#